data_AF-A0A6B3FWU3-F1
#
_entry.id   AF-A0A6B3FWU3-F1
#
_cell.length_a   1.000
_cell.length_b   1.000
_cell.length_c   1.000
_cell.angle_alpha   90.00
_cell.angle_beta   90.00
_cell.angle_gamma   90.00
#
_symmetry.space_group_name_H-M   'P 1'
#
loop_
_entity.id
_entity.type
_entity.pdbx_description
1 polymer ?
#
loop_
_entity_poly.entity_id
_entity_poly.type
_entity_poly.pdbx_seq_one_letter_code
_entity_poly.pdbx_strand_id
1 'polypeptide(L)'
;MRTLNRIFEQQDTAVAGFIKQQRLERIRTDLTALHLSHLTVHAIAARWGYVRPAVFSRAFRATFGEPPGEYRRRFAAGDVIGVQR
;
A
#
# COMPACT_ATOMS: atom_id res chain seq x y z
N MET A 1 21.27 26.31 -24.98
CA MET A 1 19.96 25.62 -25.02
C MET A 1 19.89 24.55 -23.93
N ARG A 2 19.41 24.87 -22.72
CA ARG A 2 19.17 23.89 -21.63
C ARG A 2 18.07 24.41 -20.70
N THR A 3 16.81 24.33 -21.12
CA THR A 3 15.67 24.84 -20.32
C THR A 3 14.47 23.90 -20.36
N LEU A 4 14.68 22.62 -20.03
CA LEU A 4 13.57 21.67 -19.83
C LEU A 4 13.56 21.02 -18.44
N ASN A 5 14.66 21.04 -17.68
CA ASN A 5 14.73 20.30 -16.40
C ASN A 5 14.01 20.94 -15.21
N ARG A 6 13.52 22.18 -15.29
CA ARG A 6 12.98 22.86 -14.10
C ARG A 6 11.47 22.70 -13.92
N ILE A 7 10.73 22.40 -14.99
CA ILE A 7 9.26 22.25 -14.92
C ILE A 7 8.87 20.79 -14.60
N PHE A 8 9.75 19.84 -14.90
CA PHE A 8 9.52 18.42 -14.63
C PHE A 8 9.67 18.05 -13.15
N GLU A 9 10.60 18.65 -12.38
CA GLU A 9 10.84 18.21 -10.98
C GLU A 9 9.62 18.37 -10.04
N GLN A 10 8.81 19.41 -10.23
CA GLN A 10 7.58 19.60 -9.43
C GLN A 10 6.47 18.62 -9.86
N GLN A 11 6.36 18.33 -11.16
CA GLN A 11 5.36 17.38 -11.68
C GLN A 11 5.76 15.93 -11.42
N ASP A 12 7.05 15.57 -11.54
CA ASP A 12 7.59 14.25 -11.22
C ASP A 12 7.42 13.91 -9.74
N THR A 13 7.59 14.89 -8.84
CA THR A 13 7.33 14.68 -7.41
C THR A 13 5.86 14.40 -7.15
N ALA A 14 4.96 15.15 -7.79
CA ALA A 14 3.52 14.96 -7.66
C ALA A 14 3.05 13.62 -8.26
N VAL A 15 3.54 13.25 -9.45
CA VAL A 15 3.23 11.98 -10.12
C VAL A 15 3.80 10.80 -9.35
N ALA A 16 5.06 10.87 -8.89
CA ALA A 16 5.65 9.83 -8.05
C ALA A 16 4.91 9.68 -6.72
N GLY A 17 4.46 10.79 -6.12
CA GLY A 17 3.60 10.80 -4.93
C GLY A 17 2.24 10.14 -5.20
N PHE A 18 1.60 10.50 -6.31
CA PHE A 18 0.33 9.93 -6.73
C PHE A 18 0.42 8.43 -7.02
N ILE A 19 1.46 7.98 -7.73
CA ILE A 19 1.72 6.56 -8.00
C ILE A 19 1.96 5.80 -6.69
N LYS A 20 2.73 6.37 -5.75
CA LYS A 20 2.94 5.76 -4.43
C LYS A 20 1.63 5.60 -3.68
N GLN A 21 0.79 6.64 -3.66
CA GLN A 21 -0.52 6.59 -3.01
C GLN A 21 -1.42 5.54 -3.68
N GLN A 22 -1.50 5.51 -5.01
CA GLN A 22 -2.30 4.53 -5.73
C GLN A 22 -1.82 3.10 -5.45
N ARG A 23 -0.51 2.86 -5.36
CA ARG A 23 0.04 1.55 -4.99
C ARG A 23 -0.35 1.15 -3.57
N LEU A 24 -0.28 2.09 -2.62
CA LEU A 24 -0.68 1.84 -1.24
C LEU A 24 -2.17 1.50 -1.11
N GLU A 25 -3.03 2.19 -1.87
CA GLU A 25 -4.46 1.87 -1.94
C GLU A 25 -4.73 0.47 -2.49
N ARG A 26 -4.04 0.08 -3.56
CA ARG A 26 -4.19 -1.28 -4.12
C ARG A 26 -3.70 -2.36 -3.16
N ILE A 27 -2.58 -2.12 -2.48
CA ILE A 27 -2.09 -3.03 -1.43
C ILE A 27 -3.14 -3.15 -0.32
N ARG A 28 -3.78 -2.05 0.10
CA ARG A 28 -4.83 -2.07 1.12
C ARG A 28 -5.99 -2.99 0.74
N THR A 29 -6.47 -2.90 -0.51
CA THR A 29 -7.52 -3.80 -1.03
C THR A 29 -7.06 -5.26 -1.06
N ASP A 30 -5.82 -5.52 -1.50
CA ASP A 30 -5.27 -6.88 -1.53
C ASP A 30 -5.09 -7.48 -0.12
N LEU A 31 -4.81 -6.65 0.90
CA LEU A 31 -4.66 -7.12 2.28
C LEU A 31 -5.97 -7.63 2.88
N THR A 32 -7.12 -7.18 2.40
CA THR A 32 -8.44 -7.65 2.85
C THR A 32 -9.01 -8.73 1.94
N ALA A 33 -8.34 -9.08 0.85
CA ALA A 33 -8.83 -10.05 -0.10
C ALA A 33 -8.63 -11.50 0.43
N LEU A 34 -9.72 -12.24 0.61
CA LEU A 34 -9.70 -13.62 1.12
C LEU A 34 -8.83 -14.57 0.27
N HIS A 35 -8.82 -14.39 -1.05
CA HIS A 35 -7.99 -15.22 -1.94
C HIS A 35 -6.47 -14.98 -1.78
N LEU A 36 -6.07 -13.88 -1.13
CA LEU A 36 -4.67 -13.57 -0.80
C LEU A 36 -4.34 -13.81 0.68
N SER A 37 -5.28 -14.41 1.43
CA SER A 37 -5.11 -14.72 2.87
C SER A 37 -3.94 -15.67 3.17
N HIS A 38 -3.46 -16.43 2.17
CA HIS A 38 -2.30 -17.29 2.29
C HIS A 38 -0.96 -16.55 2.09
N LEU A 39 -0.97 -15.38 1.44
CA LEU A 39 0.24 -14.58 1.22
C LEU A 39 0.55 -13.73 2.44
N THR A 40 1.81 -13.47 2.73
CA THR A 40 2.16 -12.50 3.77
C THR A 40 1.90 -11.06 3.30
N VAL A 41 1.70 -10.15 4.25
CA VAL A 41 1.57 -8.70 3.96
C VAL A 41 2.75 -8.19 3.13
N HIS A 42 3.96 -8.66 3.43
CA HIS A 42 5.18 -8.31 2.70
C HIS A 42 5.22 -8.88 1.28
N ALA A 43 4.72 -10.10 1.06
CA ALA A 43 4.63 -10.68 -0.27
C ALA A 43 3.66 -9.88 -1.16
N ILE A 44 2.52 -9.44 -0.61
CA ILE A 44 1.58 -8.57 -1.31
C ILE A 44 2.25 -7.22 -1.64
N ALA A 45 2.92 -6.60 -0.66
CA ALA A 45 3.62 -5.32 -0.87
C ALA A 45 4.73 -5.41 -1.95
N ALA A 46 5.49 -6.51 -1.98
CA ALA A 46 6.54 -6.73 -2.95
C ALA A 46 6.01 -6.76 -4.40
N ARG A 47 4.83 -7.35 -4.64
CA ARG A 47 4.17 -7.36 -5.96
C ARG A 47 3.85 -5.96 -6.49
N TRP A 48 3.65 -5.00 -5.58
CA TRP A 48 3.37 -3.60 -5.91
C TRP A 48 4.62 -2.71 -5.94
N GLY A 49 5.81 -3.29 -5.78
CA GLY A 49 7.11 -2.59 -5.86
C GLY A 49 7.75 -2.24 -4.51
N TYR A 50 7.15 -2.64 -3.39
CA TYR A 50 7.73 -2.45 -2.07
C TYR A 50 8.55 -3.67 -1.63
N VAL A 51 9.79 -3.76 -2.12
CA VAL A 51 10.69 -4.90 -1.84
C VAL A 51 11.22 -4.88 -0.41
N ARG A 52 11.30 -3.71 0.23
CA ARG A 52 11.81 -3.55 1.60
C ARG A 52 10.66 -3.42 2.63
N PRO A 53 10.47 -4.42 3.51
CA PRO A 53 9.48 -4.39 4.59
C PRO A 53 9.43 -3.10 5.41
N ALA A 54 10.59 -2.66 5.92
CA ALA A 54 10.66 -1.48 6.79
C ALA A 54 10.23 -0.18 6.10
N VAL A 55 10.47 -0.06 4.79
CA VAL A 55 10.04 1.11 3.99
C VAL A 55 8.54 1.08 3.80
N PHE A 56 8.01 -0.10 3.46
CA PHE A 56 6.58 -0.30 3.30
C PHE A 56 5.80 -0.03 4.58
N SER A 57 6.20 -0.63 5.71
CA SER A 57 5.47 -0.46 6.98
C SER A 57 5.41 1.00 7.42
N ARG A 58 6.49 1.77 7.20
CA ARG A 58 6.50 3.21 7.48
C ARG A 58 5.55 3.97 6.55
N ALA A 59 5.64 3.73 5.25
CA ALA A 59 4.78 4.40 4.26
C ALA A 59 3.29 4.08 4.50
N PHE A 60 2.96 2.80 4.71
CA PHE A 60 1.60 2.35 4.97
C PHE A 60 1.03 2.97 6.25
N ARG A 61 1.79 2.94 7.36
CA ARG A 61 1.36 3.56 8.61
C ARG A 61 1.21 5.08 8.48
N ALA A 62 2.10 5.74 7.76
CA ALA A 62 2.01 7.18 7.53
C ALA A 62 0.75 7.56 6.74
N THR A 63 0.29 6.70 5.83
CA THR A 63 -0.91 6.93 5.01
C THR A 63 -2.21 6.50 5.70
N PHE A 64 -2.22 5.37 6.42
CA PHE A 64 -3.44 4.74 6.95
C PHE A 64 -3.53 4.73 8.48
N GLY A 65 -2.53 5.25 9.19
CA GLY A 65 -2.52 5.37 10.65
C GLY A 65 -2.09 4.12 11.41
N GLU A 66 -2.25 2.92 10.83
CA GLU A 66 -1.92 1.65 11.47
C GLU A 66 -0.92 0.79 10.67
N PRO A 67 -0.17 -0.13 11.30
CA PRO A 67 0.69 -1.07 10.60
C PRO A 67 -0.12 -2.05 9.72
N PRO A 68 0.43 -2.47 8.56
CA PRO A 68 -0.31 -3.27 7.59
C PRO A 68 -0.67 -4.69 8.09
N GLY A 69 0.09 -5.23 9.04
CA GLY A 69 -0.25 -6.50 9.70
C GLY A 69 -1.41 -6.37 10.70
N GLU A 70 -1.53 -5.24 11.37
CA GLU A 70 -2.64 -4.95 12.28
C GLU A 70 -3.92 -4.69 11.47
N TYR A 71 -3.80 -3.87 10.41
CA TYR A 71 -4.86 -3.66 9.42
C TYR A 71 -5.44 -4.99 8.97
N ARG A 72 -4.58 -5.90 8.46
CA ARG A 72 -5.04 -7.22 8.02
C ARG A 72 -5.68 -8.05 9.11
N ARG A 73 -5.12 -8.07 10.33
CA ARG A 73 -5.73 -8.82 11.44
C ARG A 73 -7.11 -8.28 11.80
N ARG A 74 -7.31 -6.96 11.75
CA ARG A 74 -8.61 -6.33 12.02
C ARG A 74 -9.67 -6.78 11.02
N PHE A 75 -9.35 -6.81 9.73
CA PHE A 75 -10.29 -7.26 8.70
C PHE A 75 -10.47 -8.78 8.69
N ALA A 76 -9.40 -9.55 8.92
CA ALA A 76 -9.50 -11.01 9.04
C ALA A 76 -10.31 -11.44 10.27
N ALA A 77 -10.23 -10.71 11.39
CA ALA A 77 -11.05 -10.95 12.58
C ALA A 77 -12.50 -10.46 12.41
N GLY A 78 -12.71 -9.39 11.63
CA GLY A 78 -14.04 -8.88 11.26
C GLY A 78 -14.85 -9.84 10.38
N ASP A 79 -14.18 -10.58 9.49
CA ASP A 79 -14.84 -11.61 8.66
C ASP A 79 -15.36 -12.80 9.47
N VAL A 80 -14.82 -13.06 10.67
CA VAL A 80 -15.33 -14.13 11.55
C VAL A 80 -16.67 -13.75 12.19
N ILE A 81 -17.02 -12.46 12.25
CA ILE A 81 -18.30 -11.97 12.80
C ILE A 81 -19.29 -11.60 11.67
N GLY A 82 -18.86 -11.65 10.40
CA GLY A 82 -19.58 -11.10 9.25
C GLY A 82 -20.17 -12.07 8.24
N VAL A 83 -20.15 -13.40 8.46
CA VAL A 83 -20.94 -14.32 7.62
C VAL A 83 -22.40 -14.29 8.08
N GLN A 84 -23.14 -13.29 7.60
CA GLN A 84 -24.55 -13.38 7.19
C GLN A 84 -24.98 -12.03 6.58
N ARG A 85 -24.88 -11.89 5.25
CA ARG A 85 -25.95 -11.48 4.32
C ARG A 85 -25.44 -11.18 2.91
#